data_AF-A0A100IQY2-F1
#
_entry.id   AF-A0A100IQY2-F1
#
_cell.length_a   1.000
_cell.length_b   1.000
_cell.length_c   1.000
_cell.angle_alpha   90.00
_cell.angle_beta   90.00
_cell.angle_gamma   90.00
#
_symmetry.space_group_name_H-M   'P 1'
#
loop_
_entity.id
_entity.type
_entity.pdbx_description
1 polymer ?
#
loop_
_entity_poly.entity_id
_entity_poly.type
_entity_poly.pdbx_seq_one_letter_code
_entity_poly.pdbx_strand_id
1 'polypeptide(L)'
;MEKKSEFRPNSPPDYPLPASPFTVDVCILNTYDRTSNTRLYLLPGALWKPTLHGFKSPQTPIYCFLISHEDRHIIFYLGVRTDWEKYTPKTVRAIKATVVSDCTRDVVDILHDPADNHNVLGIPSSDIEAVVWSHPHFDHTGDPSRFPSWPGHTSNPDGLVLDSDAADRSVRGIHFDHDNPLRVGPFNAADYFDDGSFYLLDAPGHATGHLCGLARTTANPPTFVFMDAR
;
A
#
# COMPACT_ATOMS: atom_id res chain seq x y z
N MET A 1 30.66 14.23 40.70
CA MET A 1 29.87 14.71 39.55
C MET A 1 30.24 13.85 38.35
N GLU A 2 29.44 12.83 38.06
CA GLU A 2 29.61 12.01 36.84
C GLU A 2 29.05 12.79 35.65
N LYS A 3 29.86 12.99 34.61
CA LYS A 3 29.41 13.54 33.33
C LYS A 3 28.49 12.51 32.68
N LYS A 4 27.19 12.82 32.55
CA LYS A 4 26.31 12.10 31.64
C LYS A 4 26.90 12.20 30.23
N SER A 5 27.24 11.07 29.62
CA SER A 5 27.62 11.01 28.21
C SER A 5 26.41 11.41 27.38
N GLU A 6 26.54 12.47 26.57
CA GLU A 6 25.55 12.82 25.55
C GLU A 6 25.45 11.67 24.55
N PHE A 7 24.33 10.95 24.56
CA PHE A 7 24.01 9.98 23.53
C PHE A 7 23.75 10.75 22.23
N ARG A 8 24.72 10.76 21.31
CA ARG A 8 24.49 11.23 19.95
C ARG A 8 24.08 10.02 19.11
N PRO A 9 22.94 10.07 18.41
CA PRO A 9 22.60 9.06 17.42
C PRO A 9 23.73 8.98 16.39
N ASN A 10 24.14 7.77 16.03
CA ASN A 10 25.03 7.59 14.89
C ASN A 10 24.35 8.13 13.64
N SER A 11 25.12 8.71 12.72
CA SER A 11 24.62 8.96 11.37
C SER A 11 24.09 7.65 10.79
N PRO A 12 22.93 7.69 10.10
CA PRO A 12 22.44 6.49 9.43
C PRO A 12 23.50 5.96 8.45
N PRO A 13 23.59 4.64 8.27
CA PRO A 13 24.48 4.06 7.26
C PRO A 13 24.17 4.63 5.88
N ASP A 14 25.20 4.82 5.06
CA ASP A 14 24.99 5.10 3.64
C ASP A 14 24.41 3.84 2.98
N TYR A 15 23.19 3.96 2.48
CA TYR A 15 22.54 2.92 1.68
C TYR A 15 22.59 3.36 0.22
N PRO A 16 23.60 2.93 -0.56
CA PRO A 16 23.69 3.32 -1.96
C PRO A 16 22.48 2.78 -2.71
N LEU A 17 21.66 3.69 -3.23
CA LEU A 17 20.55 3.37 -4.12
C LEU A 17 21.09 3.32 -5.55
N PRO A 18 20.64 2.38 -6.41
CA PRO A 18 21.01 2.38 -7.82
C PRO A 18 20.75 3.76 -8.45
N ALA A 19 21.72 4.26 -9.21
CA ALA A 19 21.56 5.53 -9.91
C ALA A 19 20.56 5.34 -11.05
N SER A 20 19.62 6.27 -11.19
CA SER A 20 18.68 6.30 -12.31
C SER A 20 18.28 7.76 -12.60
N PRO A 21 18.16 8.14 -13.88
CA PRO A 21 17.62 9.43 -14.27
C PRO A 21 16.08 9.44 -14.31
N PHE A 22 15.43 8.28 -14.21
CA PHE A 22 13.99 8.14 -14.37
C PHE A 22 13.24 8.33 -13.05
N THR A 23 12.03 8.87 -13.14
CA THR A 23 11.19 9.20 -11.99
C THR A 23 9.75 8.78 -12.26
N VAL A 24 8.96 8.73 -11.19
CA VAL A 24 7.51 8.54 -11.25
C VAL A 24 6.81 9.67 -10.53
N ASP A 25 5.59 9.98 -10.98
CA ASP A 25 4.67 10.84 -10.25
C ASP A 25 3.88 10.00 -9.24
N VAL A 26 3.81 10.50 -8.00
CA VAL A 26 3.10 9.83 -6.91
C VAL A 26 1.97 10.72 -6.42
N CYS A 27 0.74 10.22 -6.50
CA CYS A 27 -0.43 10.88 -5.95
C CYS A 27 -1.01 10.04 -4.81
N ILE A 28 -1.28 10.67 -3.66
CA ILE A 28 -2.05 10.04 -2.57
C ILE A 28 -3.53 10.19 -2.92
N LEU A 29 -4.24 9.07 -2.98
CA LEU A 29 -5.67 9.06 -3.26
C LEU A 29 -6.46 9.37 -1.99
N ASN A 30 -7.34 10.37 -2.13
CA ASN A 30 -8.12 11.08 -1.10
C ASN A 30 -8.29 10.37 0.25
N THR A 31 -7.61 10.90 1.28
CA THR A 31 -7.74 10.45 2.68
C THR A 31 -8.54 11.40 3.57
N TYR A 32 -9.22 12.41 3.03
CA TYR A 32 -9.86 13.48 3.81
C TYR A 32 -11.37 13.35 3.95
N ASP A 33 -12.03 12.69 3.00
CA ASP A 33 -13.46 12.39 3.09
C ASP A 33 -13.73 11.31 4.15
N ARG A 34 -14.81 11.46 4.92
CA ARG A 34 -15.26 10.39 5.84
C ARG A 34 -15.92 9.24 5.09
N THR A 35 -16.42 9.48 3.89
CA THR A 35 -17.07 8.43 3.10
C THR A 35 -16.09 7.61 2.27
N SER A 36 -14.80 7.99 2.20
CA SER A 36 -13.78 7.22 1.50
C SER A 36 -13.32 6.01 2.29
N ASN A 37 -12.95 4.95 1.58
CA ASN A 37 -12.43 3.71 2.14
C ASN A 37 -10.99 3.76 2.63
N THR A 38 -10.40 4.95 2.64
CA THR A 38 -9.03 5.25 3.01
C THR A 38 -8.95 5.76 4.46
N ARG A 39 -9.94 5.46 5.30
CA ARG A 39 -10.01 5.86 6.70
C ARG A 39 -10.69 4.81 7.56
N LEU A 40 -10.15 4.58 8.74
CA LEU A 40 -10.71 3.67 9.73
C LEU A 40 -10.79 4.32 11.11
N TYR A 41 -11.90 4.09 11.80
CA TYR A 41 -12.02 4.38 13.23
C TYR A 41 -11.57 3.16 14.01
N LEU A 42 -10.43 3.24 14.70
CA LEU A 42 -9.89 2.10 15.44
C LEU A 42 -10.58 1.96 16.81
N LEU A 43 -11.12 0.79 17.10
CA LEU A 43 -11.66 0.48 18.43
C LEU A 43 -10.55 0.45 19.49
N PRO A 44 -10.83 0.86 20.74
CA PRO A 44 -9.83 0.84 21.79
C PRO A 44 -9.24 -0.56 21.99
N GLY A 45 -7.92 -0.66 22.06
CA GLY A 45 -7.22 -1.94 22.21
C GLY A 45 -6.92 -2.69 20.91
N ALA A 46 -7.31 -2.14 19.75
CA ALA A 46 -6.97 -2.69 18.44
C ALA A 46 -5.48 -2.51 18.09
N LEU A 47 -4.93 -1.32 18.32
CA LEU A 47 -3.55 -0.97 17.92
C LEU A 47 -2.58 -0.82 19.11
N TRP A 48 -3.04 -0.30 20.25
CA TRP A 48 -2.20 -0.09 21.43
C TRP A 48 -2.76 -0.79 22.66
N LYS A 49 -1.84 -1.25 23.51
CA LYS A 49 -2.13 -1.73 24.86
C LYS A 49 -1.06 -1.18 25.82
N PRO A 50 -1.43 -0.77 27.04
CA PRO A 50 -2.79 -0.74 27.62
C PRO A 50 -3.66 0.39 27.03
N THR A 51 -4.98 0.34 27.26
CA THR A 51 -5.88 1.43 26.89
C THR A 51 -5.45 2.72 27.61
N LEU A 52 -5.19 3.76 26.83
CA LEU A 52 -4.77 5.06 27.37
C LEU A 52 -6.01 5.83 27.86
N HIS A 53 -6.01 6.21 29.14
CA HIS A 53 -7.14 6.92 29.76
C HIS A 53 -7.36 8.28 29.07
N GLY A 54 -8.61 8.55 28.66
CA GLY A 54 -8.98 9.76 27.93
C GLY A 54 -8.69 9.74 26.42
N PHE A 55 -7.96 8.73 25.93
CA PHE A 55 -7.71 8.54 24.50
C PHE A 55 -8.84 7.71 23.87
N LYS A 56 -9.70 8.38 23.09
CA LYS A 56 -10.77 7.73 22.33
C LYS A 56 -10.22 7.14 21.03
N SER A 57 -11.03 6.32 20.37
CA SER A 57 -10.78 5.77 19.04
C SER A 57 -10.24 6.83 18.06
N PRO A 58 -8.97 6.71 17.60
CA PRO A 58 -8.41 7.59 16.59
C PRO A 58 -8.99 7.23 15.22
N GLN A 59 -9.07 8.24 14.37
CA GLN A 59 -9.18 8.03 12.93
C GLN A 59 -7.78 7.81 12.37
N THR A 60 -7.55 6.67 11.76
CA THR A 60 -6.29 6.37 11.06
C THR A 60 -6.50 6.44 9.55
N PRO A 61 -5.66 7.20 8.82
CA PRO A 61 -5.68 7.17 7.37
C PRO A 61 -5.12 5.84 6.87
N ILE A 62 -5.62 5.40 5.73
CA ILE A 62 -5.02 4.37 4.88
C ILE A 62 -4.60 5.11 3.62
N TYR A 63 -3.30 5.17 3.34
CA TYR A 63 -2.81 5.83 2.15
C TYR A 63 -2.80 4.85 0.97
N CYS A 64 -3.62 5.13 -0.04
CA CYS A 64 -3.54 4.47 -1.34
C CYS A 64 -2.80 5.42 -2.30
N PHE A 65 -1.93 4.88 -3.15
CA PHE A 65 -1.08 5.69 -4.02
C PHE A 65 -1.33 5.34 -5.48
N LEU A 66 -1.56 6.35 -6.30
CA LEU A 66 -1.43 6.25 -7.75
C LEU A 66 0.01 6.59 -8.12
N ILE A 67 0.67 5.68 -8.83
CA ILE A 67 2.05 5.83 -9.30
C ILE A 67 2.01 5.85 -10.83
N SER A 68 2.49 6.92 -11.42
CA SER A 68 2.49 7.11 -12.87
C SER A 68 3.90 7.24 -13.41
N HIS A 69 4.21 6.45 -14.43
CA HIS A 69 5.45 6.48 -15.18
C HIS A 69 5.08 6.62 -16.66
N GLU A 70 5.20 7.83 -17.19
CA GLU A 70 4.72 8.17 -18.53
C GLU A 70 3.22 7.80 -18.70
N ASP A 71 2.90 6.89 -19.62
CA ASP A 71 1.55 6.37 -19.90
C ASP A 71 1.18 5.10 -19.12
N ARG A 72 2.05 4.66 -18.20
CA ARG A 72 1.84 3.48 -17.37
C ARG A 72 1.45 3.86 -15.95
N HIS A 73 0.34 3.31 -15.48
CA HIS A 73 -0.26 3.68 -14.20
C HIS A 73 -0.53 2.47 -13.33
N ILE A 74 -0.03 2.49 -12.11
CA ILE A 74 -0.28 1.44 -11.11
C ILE A 74 -0.85 2.05 -9.84
N ILE A 75 -1.60 1.23 -9.10
CA ILE A 75 -2.12 1.61 -7.78
C ILE A 75 -1.50 0.74 -6.71
N PHE A 76 -0.97 1.39 -5.68
CA PHE A 76 -0.47 0.77 -4.47
C PHE A 76 -1.55 0.90 -3.38
N TYR A 77 -2.23 -0.21 -3.10
CA TYR A 77 -3.42 -0.37 -2.24
C TYR A 77 -4.74 0.17 -2.76
N LEU A 78 -5.80 -0.53 -2.36
CA LEU A 78 -7.18 -0.18 -2.69
C LEU A 78 -8.00 0.21 -1.46
N GLY A 79 -7.39 0.27 -0.27
CA GLY A 79 -8.10 0.57 0.96
C GLY A 79 -9.01 -0.57 1.41
N VAL A 80 -10.10 -0.22 2.10
CA VAL A 80 -11.14 -1.16 2.52
C VAL A 80 -12.17 -1.33 1.40
N ARG A 81 -12.68 -2.53 1.14
CA ARG A 81 -13.84 -2.65 0.23
C ARG A 81 -15.09 -2.01 0.86
N THR A 82 -15.92 -1.33 0.08
CA THR A 82 -17.15 -0.67 0.58
C THR A 82 -18.18 -1.67 1.10
N ASP A 83 -18.16 -2.90 0.58
CA ASP A 83 -18.97 -4.04 1.00
C ASP A 83 -18.15 -5.03 1.83
N TRP A 84 -17.42 -4.53 2.84
CA TRP A 84 -16.48 -5.31 3.68
C TRP A 84 -17.09 -6.53 4.35
N GLU A 85 -18.42 -6.58 4.50
CA GLU A 85 -19.15 -7.74 4.96
C GLU A 85 -19.04 -8.96 4.03
N LYS A 86 -18.62 -8.76 2.77
CA LYS A 86 -18.35 -9.83 1.81
C LYS A 86 -16.97 -10.46 1.96
N TYR A 87 -16.05 -9.88 2.75
CA TYR A 87 -14.79 -10.54 3.05
C TYR A 87 -15.01 -11.92 3.68
N THR A 88 -13.96 -12.74 3.76
CA THR A 88 -14.05 -14.04 4.43
C THR A 88 -14.60 -13.90 5.85
N PRO A 89 -15.32 -14.91 6.39
CA PRO A 89 -15.89 -14.82 7.74
C PRO A 89 -14.85 -14.50 8.83
N LYS A 90 -13.59 -14.93 8.64
CA LYS A 90 -12.47 -14.61 9.54
C LYS A 90 -12.16 -13.11 9.51
N THR A 91 -12.02 -12.54 8.32
CA THR A 91 -11.74 -11.12 8.12
C THR A 91 -12.90 -10.24 8.62
N VAL A 92 -14.15 -10.59 8.30
CA VAL A 92 -15.33 -9.86 8.81
C VAL A 92 -15.39 -9.83 10.34
N ARG A 93 -15.05 -10.95 11.01
CA ARG A 93 -14.96 -10.98 12.48
C ARG A 93 -13.84 -10.08 13.01
N ALA A 94 -12.69 -10.07 12.35
CA ALA A 94 -11.58 -9.20 12.74
C ALA A 94 -11.98 -7.72 12.61
N ILE A 95 -12.55 -7.31 11.48
CA ILE A 95 -13.03 -5.94 11.24
C ILE A 95 -13.99 -5.51 12.34
N LYS A 96 -15.04 -6.30 12.61
CA LYS A 96 -16.02 -6.00 13.68
C LYS A 96 -15.41 -5.87 15.07
N ALA A 97 -14.27 -6.52 15.32
CA ALA A 97 -13.58 -6.50 16.60
C ALA A 97 -12.57 -5.34 16.71
N THR A 98 -12.10 -4.79 15.60
CA THR A 98 -10.98 -3.83 15.60
C THR A 98 -11.34 -2.45 15.09
N VAL A 99 -12.34 -2.31 14.20
CA VAL A 99 -12.62 -1.04 13.53
C VAL A 99 -14.11 -0.78 13.34
N VAL A 100 -14.44 0.49 13.12
CA VAL A 100 -15.71 0.94 12.55
C VAL A 100 -15.42 1.50 11.16
N SER A 101 -16.19 1.03 10.17
CA SER A 101 -16.11 1.50 8.79
C SER A 101 -17.50 1.95 8.33
N ASP A 102 -17.59 3.21 7.93
CA ASP A 102 -18.73 3.87 7.29
C ASP A 102 -18.41 4.25 5.84
N CYS A 103 -17.40 3.60 5.25
CA CYS A 103 -16.97 3.89 3.89
C CYS A 103 -18.05 3.50 2.87
N THR A 104 -18.32 4.43 1.95
CA THR A 104 -19.27 4.23 0.85
C THR A 104 -18.64 4.52 -0.51
N ARG A 105 -17.39 4.98 -0.55
CA ARG A 105 -16.63 5.27 -1.76
C ARG A 105 -15.32 4.51 -1.76
N ASP A 106 -15.02 3.84 -2.87
CA ASP A 106 -13.76 3.14 -3.09
C ASP A 106 -12.74 3.99 -3.88
N VAL A 107 -11.56 3.43 -4.13
CA VAL A 107 -10.50 4.07 -4.91
C VAL A 107 -10.94 4.42 -6.34
N VAL A 108 -11.82 3.64 -6.97
CA VAL A 108 -12.31 3.94 -8.31
C VAL A 108 -13.27 5.12 -8.27
N ASP A 109 -14.14 5.18 -7.27
CA ASP A 109 -15.03 6.32 -7.08
C ASP A 109 -14.22 7.62 -6.82
N ILE A 110 -13.08 7.52 -6.13
CA ILE A 110 -12.13 8.64 -5.91
C ILE A 110 -11.48 9.08 -7.22
N LEU A 111 -10.98 8.14 -8.04
CA LEU A 111 -10.35 8.45 -9.33
C LEU A 111 -11.31 9.17 -10.29
N HIS A 112 -12.60 8.83 -10.24
CA HIS A 112 -13.63 9.39 -11.11
C HIS A 112 -14.33 10.63 -10.54
N ASP A 113 -14.03 11.05 -9.31
CA ASP A 113 -14.70 12.20 -8.68
C ASP A 113 -14.14 13.53 -9.22
N PRO A 114 -14.95 14.36 -9.91
CA PRO A 114 -14.51 15.64 -10.45
C PRO A 114 -14.27 16.71 -9.38
N ALA A 115 -14.83 16.53 -8.17
CA ALA A 115 -14.57 17.41 -7.03
C ALA A 115 -13.32 16.99 -6.24
N ASP A 116 -12.80 15.80 -6.54
CA ASP A 116 -11.56 15.31 -5.99
C ASP A 116 -10.40 15.85 -6.83
N ASN A 117 -9.71 16.84 -6.29
CA ASN A 117 -8.55 17.47 -6.92
C ASN A 117 -7.39 16.48 -7.14
N HIS A 118 -7.54 15.20 -6.77
CA HIS A 118 -6.63 14.09 -7.06
C HIS A 118 -6.84 13.45 -8.44
N ASN A 119 -7.87 13.83 -9.20
CA ASN A 119 -7.95 13.56 -10.65
C ASN A 119 -6.94 14.40 -11.47
N VAL A 120 -5.78 14.72 -10.89
CA VAL A 120 -4.72 15.57 -11.47
C VAL A 120 -4.27 15.06 -12.85
N LEU A 121 -4.44 13.76 -13.10
CA LEU A 121 -3.99 13.12 -14.33
C LEU A 121 -5.13 12.70 -15.26
N GLY A 122 -6.41 12.76 -14.84
CA GLY A 122 -7.52 12.34 -15.71
C GLY A 122 -7.51 10.85 -16.04
N ILE A 123 -6.87 10.01 -15.21
CA ILE A 123 -6.63 8.59 -15.51
C ILE A 123 -7.86 7.77 -15.10
N PRO A 124 -8.60 7.19 -16.07
CA PRO A 124 -9.69 6.29 -15.75
C PRO A 124 -9.16 4.97 -15.18
N SER A 125 -9.96 4.30 -14.34
CA SER A 125 -9.58 2.99 -13.79
C SER A 125 -9.27 1.91 -14.85
N SER A 126 -9.73 2.10 -16.10
CA SER A 126 -9.40 1.23 -17.25
C SER A 126 -7.94 1.29 -17.67
N ASP A 127 -7.24 2.38 -17.34
CA ASP A 127 -5.87 2.65 -17.77
C ASP A 127 -4.85 2.26 -16.68
N ILE A 128 -5.34 1.74 -15.55
CA ILE A 128 -4.51 1.14 -14.51
C ILE A 128 -4.05 -0.23 -15.00
N GLU A 129 -2.75 -0.43 -15.14
CA GLU A 129 -2.18 -1.69 -15.64
C GLU A 129 -1.97 -2.73 -14.53
N ALA A 130 -1.85 -2.29 -13.27
CA ALA A 130 -1.69 -3.17 -12.12
C ALA A 130 -2.16 -2.54 -10.80
N VAL A 131 -2.62 -3.41 -9.91
CA VAL A 131 -2.81 -3.12 -8.49
C VAL A 131 -1.78 -3.91 -7.69
N VAL A 132 -1.03 -3.22 -6.85
CA VAL A 132 -0.04 -3.82 -5.96
C VAL A 132 -0.65 -3.95 -4.55
N TRP A 133 -0.77 -5.19 -4.09
CA TRP A 133 -1.02 -5.50 -2.69
C TRP A 133 0.32 -5.75 -1.99
N SER A 134 0.64 -5.00 -0.93
CA SER A 134 1.84 -5.29 -0.12
C SER A 134 1.65 -6.49 0.77
N HIS A 135 0.44 -6.63 1.31
CA HIS A 135 0.05 -7.73 2.17
C HIS A 135 -1.48 -7.84 2.19
N PRO A 136 -2.04 -9.00 2.58
CA PRO A 136 -3.45 -9.31 2.36
C PRO A 136 -4.35 -8.87 3.52
N HIS A 137 -4.03 -7.76 4.20
CA HIS A 137 -4.95 -7.20 5.20
C HIS A 137 -6.10 -6.45 4.53
N PHE A 138 -7.24 -6.43 5.22
CA PHE A 138 -8.51 -5.94 4.69
C PHE A 138 -8.53 -4.45 4.33
N ASP A 139 -7.61 -3.68 4.92
CA ASP A 139 -7.43 -2.25 4.70
C ASP A 139 -6.45 -1.94 3.56
N HIS A 140 -5.92 -2.96 2.87
CA HIS A 140 -5.01 -2.80 1.74
C HIS A 140 -5.56 -3.37 0.43
N THR A 141 -6.46 -4.35 0.51
CA THR A 141 -6.86 -5.17 -0.64
C THR A 141 -8.01 -4.61 -1.47
N GLY A 142 -8.92 -3.84 -0.85
CA GLY A 142 -10.10 -3.24 -1.48
C GLY A 142 -10.92 -4.21 -2.35
N ASP A 143 -11.47 -3.70 -3.45
CA ASP A 143 -12.23 -4.47 -4.44
C ASP A 143 -11.54 -4.42 -5.82
N PRO A 144 -10.72 -5.43 -6.19
CA PRO A 144 -10.06 -5.47 -7.49
C PRO A 144 -11.04 -5.70 -8.66
N SER A 145 -12.31 -6.03 -8.41
CA SER A 145 -13.30 -6.22 -9.47
C SER A 145 -13.70 -4.94 -10.20
N ARG A 146 -13.36 -3.79 -9.62
CA ARG A 146 -13.55 -2.45 -10.22
C ARG A 146 -12.50 -2.09 -11.27
N PHE A 147 -11.47 -2.92 -11.45
CA PHE A 147 -10.38 -2.74 -12.41
C PHE A 147 -10.45 -3.77 -13.55
N PRO A 148 -9.76 -3.54 -14.69
CA PRO A 148 -9.68 -4.51 -15.78
C PRO A 148 -9.27 -5.91 -15.30
N SER A 149 -9.84 -6.95 -15.93
CA SER A 149 -9.36 -8.32 -15.73
C SER A 149 -8.05 -8.51 -16.49
N TRP A 150 -7.02 -8.95 -15.79
CA TRP A 150 -5.74 -9.35 -16.38
C TRP A 150 -5.66 -10.88 -16.30
N PRO A 151 -5.94 -11.70 -17.32
CA PRO A 151 -6.19 -13.13 -17.13
C PRO A 151 -5.02 -13.95 -16.51
N GLY A 152 -5.33 -14.80 -15.51
CA GLY A 152 -4.47 -15.81 -14.86
C GLY A 152 -5.17 -16.36 -13.60
N HIS A 153 -4.88 -17.57 -13.10
CA HIS A 153 -5.41 -18.01 -11.79
C HIS A 153 -4.79 -19.30 -11.20
N THR A 154 -4.66 -19.33 -9.86
CA THR A 154 -4.72 -20.54 -9.01
C THR A 154 -5.49 -20.21 -7.72
N SER A 155 -6.55 -20.98 -7.41
CA SER A 155 -7.44 -20.73 -6.25
C SER A 155 -6.79 -21.12 -4.93
N ASN A 156 -7.06 -20.39 -3.85
CA ASN A 156 -6.64 -20.76 -2.50
C ASN A 156 -7.78 -20.53 -1.50
N PRO A 157 -8.57 -21.57 -1.17
CA PRO A 157 -9.74 -21.44 -0.31
C PRO A 157 -9.40 -21.08 1.15
N ASP A 158 -8.14 -21.21 1.58
CA ASP A 158 -7.66 -20.80 2.91
C ASP A 158 -7.05 -19.38 2.92
N GLY A 159 -7.16 -18.65 1.81
CA GLY A 159 -6.62 -17.31 1.63
C GLY A 159 -7.27 -16.24 2.52
N LEU A 160 -6.53 -15.16 2.76
CA LEU A 160 -7.03 -13.97 3.47
C LEU A 160 -7.87 -13.04 2.57
N VAL A 161 -7.67 -13.14 1.25
CA VAL A 161 -8.45 -12.49 0.18
C VAL A 161 -9.51 -13.44 -0.37
N LEU A 162 -10.55 -12.93 -1.02
CA LEU A 162 -11.55 -13.81 -1.64
C LEU A 162 -11.00 -14.44 -2.92
N ASP A 163 -11.34 -15.70 -3.19
CA ASP A 163 -11.00 -16.33 -4.48
C ASP A 163 -11.55 -15.52 -5.67
N SER A 164 -12.71 -14.86 -5.51
CA SER A 164 -13.30 -13.97 -6.52
C SER A 164 -12.46 -12.73 -6.81
N ASP A 165 -11.67 -12.27 -5.84
CA ASP A 165 -10.78 -11.12 -5.99
C ASP A 165 -9.62 -11.49 -6.92
N ALA A 166 -9.21 -12.76 -6.92
CA ALA A 166 -8.19 -13.34 -7.79
C ALA A 166 -8.75 -14.07 -9.04
N ALA A 167 -10.07 -14.25 -9.14
CA ALA A 167 -10.70 -14.98 -10.23
C ALA A 167 -10.52 -14.20 -11.54
N ASP A 168 -10.11 -14.92 -12.58
CA ASP A 168 -9.81 -14.36 -13.90
C ASP A 168 -8.77 -13.22 -13.85
N ARG A 169 -7.89 -13.22 -12.83
CA ARG A 169 -6.81 -12.24 -12.62
C ARG A 169 -5.44 -12.90 -12.37
N SER A 170 -4.44 -12.45 -13.11
CA SER A 170 -3.03 -12.83 -13.05
C SER A 170 -2.45 -12.25 -11.77
N VAL A 171 -2.61 -13.00 -10.70
CA VAL A 171 -1.95 -12.72 -9.43
C VAL A 171 -0.51 -13.22 -9.54
N ARG A 172 0.43 -12.28 -9.56
CA ARG A 172 1.86 -12.58 -9.59
C ARG A 172 2.44 -12.42 -8.18
N GLY A 173 2.90 -13.52 -7.61
CA GLY A 173 3.81 -13.46 -6.47
C GLY A 173 5.14 -12.82 -6.90
N ILE A 174 5.64 -11.88 -6.11
CA ILE A 174 7.00 -11.38 -6.29
C ILE A 174 7.93 -12.32 -5.52
N HIS A 175 8.90 -12.88 -6.23
CA HIS A 175 9.90 -13.77 -5.67
C HIS A 175 11.23 -13.03 -5.66
N PHE A 176 11.93 -13.06 -4.53
CA PHE A 176 13.23 -12.39 -4.35
C PHE A 176 14.39 -13.39 -4.24
N ASP A 177 14.07 -14.70 -4.26
CA ASP A 177 15.03 -15.79 -4.16
C ASP A 177 15.69 -16.02 -5.53
N HIS A 178 16.72 -15.21 -5.82
CA HIS A 178 17.50 -15.26 -7.06
C HIS A 178 19.00 -15.31 -6.76
N ASP A 179 19.78 -15.86 -7.69
CA ASP A 179 21.23 -15.75 -7.66
C ASP A 179 21.60 -14.27 -7.90
N ASN A 180 22.11 -13.60 -6.86
CA ASN A 180 22.44 -12.16 -6.84
C ASN A 180 21.22 -11.23 -7.05
N PRO A 181 20.30 -11.11 -6.06
CA PRO A 181 19.11 -10.29 -6.18
C PRO A 181 19.47 -8.80 -6.28
N LEU A 182 18.64 -8.02 -6.95
CA LEU A 182 18.70 -6.56 -6.88
C LEU A 182 18.51 -6.11 -5.42
N ARG A 183 19.31 -5.14 -4.98
CA ARG A 183 19.32 -4.63 -3.62
C ARG A 183 19.10 -3.14 -3.59
N VAL A 184 18.20 -2.70 -2.72
CA VAL A 184 17.94 -1.30 -2.42
C VAL A 184 18.14 -1.14 -0.91
N GLY A 185 19.29 -0.60 -0.53
CA GLY A 185 19.72 -0.61 0.87
C GLY A 185 19.74 -2.03 1.47
N PRO A 186 19.07 -2.29 2.60
CA PRO A 186 19.06 -3.60 3.24
C PRO A 186 18.00 -4.56 2.68
N PHE A 187 17.23 -4.16 1.65
CA PHE A 187 16.13 -4.96 1.11
C PHE A 187 16.48 -5.62 -0.22
N ASN A 188 15.97 -6.82 -0.44
CA ASN A 188 15.84 -7.34 -1.81
C ASN A 188 14.78 -6.51 -2.52
N ALA A 189 14.95 -6.28 -3.81
CA ALA A 189 14.07 -5.42 -4.58
C ALA A 189 13.70 -6.05 -5.92
N ALA A 190 12.49 -5.75 -6.37
CA ALA A 190 12.07 -5.91 -7.76
C ALA A 190 11.85 -4.50 -8.32
N ASP A 191 12.46 -4.22 -9.47
CA ASP A 191 12.22 -2.99 -10.21
C ASP A 191 10.99 -3.19 -11.11
N TYR A 192 9.93 -2.44 -10.87
CA TYR A 192 8.66 -2.65 -11.57
C TYR A 192 8.69 -2.10 -13.00
N PHE A 193 9.36 -0.95 -13.20
CA PHE A 193 9.48 -0.30 -14.51
C PHE A 193 10.79 -0.66 -15.23
N ASP A 194 11.70 -1.38 -14.56
CA ASP A 194 13.02 -1.82 -15.07
C ASP A 194 13.96 -0.66 -15.42
N ASP A 195 13.74 0.50 -14.79
CA ASP A 195 14.45 1.75 -15.06
C ASP A 195 14.97 2.45 -13.79
N GLY A 196 14.70 1.87 -12.62
CA GLY A 196 15.10 2.36 -11.31
C GLY A 196 14.23 3.48 -10.72
N SER A 197 13.03 3.69 -11.28
CA SER A 197 12.06 4.72 -10.86
C SER A 197 11.06 4.23 -9.80
N PHE A 198 10.74 2.92 -9.75
CA PHE A 198 9.87 2.35 -8.71
C PHE A 198 10.27 0.92 -8.32
N TYR A 199 10.53 0.72 -7.02
CA TYR A 199 10.91 -0.57 -6.47
C TYR A 199 9.85 -1.14 -5.54
N LEU A 200 9.64 -2.45 -5.63
CA LEU A 200 8.97 -3.27 -4.62
C LEU A 200 10.04 -3.92 -3.74
N LEU A 201 10.00 -3.66 -2.44
CA LEU A 201 11.01 -4.11 -1.48
C LEU A 201 10.49 -5.26 -0.63
N ASP A 202 11.29 -6.32 -0.52
CA ASP A 202 11.05 -7.45 0.38
C ASP A 202 11.24 -7.02 1.83
N ALA A 203 10.14 -6.72 2.53
CA ALA A 203 10.14 -6.15 3.87
C ALA A 203 9.24 -6.95 4.83
N PRO A 204 9.54 -8.25 5.05
CA PRO A 204 8.75 -9.10 5.94
C PRO A 204 8.85 -8.64 7.40
N GLY A 205 7.75 -8.76 8.15
CA GLY A 205 7.69 -8.38 9.56
C GLY A 205 6.25 -8.25 10.05
N HIS A 206 5.57 -7.18 9.61
CA HIS A 206 4.15 -6.94 9.90
C HIS A 206 3.24 -8.03 9.34
N ALA A 207 3.53 -8.52 8.13
CA ALA A 207 2.89 -9.68 7.53
C ALA A 207 3.92 -10.55 6.79
N THR A 208 3.61 -11.84 6.61
CA THR A 208 4.39 -12.72 5.74
C THR A 208 4.29 -12.23 4.29
N GLY A 209 5.43 -12.05 3.63
CA GLY A 209 5.50 -11.54 2.25
C GLY A 209 5.19 -10.06 2.11
N HIS A 210 5.27 -9.29 3.20
CA HIS A 210 5.00 -7.85 3.20
C HIS A 210 5.98 -7.10 2.28
N LEU A 211 5.42 -6.26 1.39
CA LEU A 211 6.19 -5.41 0.48
C LEU A 211 6.12 -3.94 0.87
N CYS A 212 7.24 -3.23 0.80
CA CYS A 212 7.22 -1.77 0.79
C CYS A 212 7.38 -1.25 -0.66
N GLY A 213 6.79 -0.10 -0.95
CA GLY A 213 7.02 0.62 -2.21
C GLY A 213 8.09 1.70 -2.03
N LEU A 214 9.01 1.84 -2.97
CA LEU A 214 9.97 2.95 -2.99
C LEU A 214 9.98 3.62 -4.37
N ALA A 215 9.37 4.79 -4.45
CA ALA A 215 9.21 5.57 -5.68
C ALA A 215 10.23 6.70 -5.72
N ARG A 216 10.97 6.84 -6.83
CA ARG A 216 11.87 7.97 -7.08
C ARG A 216 11.08 9.13 -7.69
N THR A 217 11.07 10.27 -7.02
CA THR A 217 10.32 11.47 -7.45
C THR A 217 11.20 12.56 -8.05
N THR A 218 12.52 12.52 -7.81
CA THR A 218 13.49 13.38 -8.52
C THR A 218 14.75 12.60 -8.85
N ALA A 219 15.45 12.97 -9.91
CA ALA A 219 16.68 12.31 -10.35
C ALA A 219 17.95 12.86 -9.66
N ASN A 220 18.06 14.19 -9.53
CA ASN A 220 19.27 14.84 -9.02
C ASN A 220 18.98 16.17 -8.27
N PRO A 221 19.19 16.24 -6.94
CA PRO A 221 19.48 15.10 -6.06
C PRO A 221 18.30 14.12 -6.06
N PRO A 222 18.55 12.81 -5.87
CA PRO A 222 17.47 11.84 -5.87
C PRO A 222 16.62 11.98 -4.61
N THR A 223 15.30 12.04 -4.79
CA THR A 223 14.31 12.03 -3.69
C THR A 223 13.34 10.88 -3.89
N PHE A 224 12.77 10.39 -2.79
CA PHE A 224 11.93 9.22 -2.79
C PHE A 224 10.71 9.36 -1.89
N VAL A 225 9.64 8.67 -2.26
CA VAL A 225 8.51 8.38 -1.39
C VAL A 225 8.59 6.91 -0.98
N PHE A 226 8.54 6.65 0.32
CA PHE A 226 8.53 5.30 0.89
C PHE A 226 7.13 4.95 1.39
N MET A 227 6.60 3.82 0.94
CA MET A 227 5.20 3.42 1.13
C MET A 227 5.11 2.15 1.98
N ASP A 228 4.16 2.15 2.92
CA ASP A 228 3.86 1.06 3.87
C ASP A 228 5.03 0.61 4.72
N ALA A 229 5.71 1.58 5.34
CA ALA A 229 6.64 1.31 6.42
C ALA A 229 5.85 0.91 7.67
N ARG A 230 5.75 -0.40 7.96
CA ARG A 230 5.02 -0.97 9.11
C ARG A 230 5.94 -1.72 10.06
#